data_AF-A0A518DWY9-F1
#
_entry.id   AF-A0A518DWY9-F1
#
_cell.length_a   1.000
_cell.length_b   1.000
_cell.length_c   1.000
_cell.angle_alpha   90.00
_cell.angle_beta   90.00
_cell.angle_gamma   90.00
#
_symmetry.space_group_name_H-M   'P 1'
#
loop_
_entity.id
_entity.type
_entity.pdbx_description
1 polymer ?
#
loop_
_entity_poly.entity_id
_entity_poly.type
_entity_poly.pdbx_seq_one_letter_code
_entity_poly.pdbx_strand_id
1 'polypeptide(L)'
;MPKPITDLDFDAILKSSQSHIRAYIAGMGVPSHEVDDVAQDVFLEFYKNLDKTPHDVAPERWLKGIARNLCMNHFRKQKRRSQLQKEALAELLSRVEPPLEQLFEQSGAAVALENCFSKLPPKSRDLLSMRYRDDLSSRRIAEALDSTAEAVRVSLHRIRNGLKNCISDSLSGEQWQ
;
A
#
# COMPACT_ATOMS: atom_id res chain seq x y z
N MET A 1 -47.05 -1.93 21.57
CA MET A 1 -46.07 -2.26 20.52
C MET A 1 -45.11 -1.09 20.42
N PRO A 2 -43.78 -1.30 20.43
CA PRO A 2 -42.85 -0.19 20.24
C PRO A 2 -43.05 0.42 18.85
N LYS A 3 -43.03 1.75 18.77
CA LYS A 3 -43.31 2.49 17.53
C LYS A 3 -42.06 2.55 16.66
N PRO A 4 -42.17 2.42 15.32
CA PRO A 4 -41.05 2.65 14.41
C PRO A 4 -40.49 4.06 14.62
N ILE A 5 -39.15 4.19 14.56
CA ILE A 5 -38.47 5.48 14.64
C ILE A 5 -38.81 6.23 13.34
N THR A 6 -39.47 7.38 13.45
CA THR A 6 -39.91 8.20 12.32
C THR A 6 -38.84 9.22 11.92
N ASP A 7 -38.98 9.87 10.77
CA ASP A 7 -38.08 10.97 10.35
C ASP A 7 -37.98 12.09 11.41
N LEU A 8 -39.06 12.34 12.16
CA LEU A 8 -39.08 13.33 13.25
C LEU A 8 -38.21 12.92 14.45
N ASP A 9 -38.08 11.61 14.69
CA ASP A 9 -37.24 11.08 15.77
C ASP A 9 -35.75 11.12 15.38
N PHE A 10 -35.44 10.95 14.09
CA PHE A 10 -34.07 11.06 13.57
C PHE A 10 -33.49 12.46 13.77
N ASP A 11 -34.24 13.52 13.43
CA ASP A 11 -33.78 14.90 13.60
C ASP A 11 -33.45 15.24 15.06
N ALA A 12 -34.26 14.74 16.00
CA ALA A 12 -34.02 14.93 17.42
C ALA A 12 -32.76 14.17 17.89
N ILE A 13 -32.58 12.92 17.43
CA ILE A 13 -31.40 12.10 17.72
C ILE A 13 -30.14 12.75 17.14
N LEU A 14 -30.19 13.24 15.90
CA LEU A 14 -29.08 13.91 15.23
C LEU A 14 -28.64 15.13 16.04
N LYS A 15 -29.56 16.05 16.35
CA LYS A 15 -29.26 17.29 17.09
C LYS A 15 -28.68 17.01 18.48
N SER A 16 -29.18 16.00 19.18
CA SER A 16 -28.72 15.64 20.53
C SER A 16 -27.39 14.87 20.54
N SER A 17 -27.10 14.10 19.49
CA SER A 17 -25.98 13.14 19.47
C SER A 17 -24.78 13.58 18.62
N GLN A 18 -24.94 14.53 17.68
CA GLN A 18 -23.90 14.87 16.70
C GLN A 18 -22.57 15.29 17.35
N SER A 19 -22.60 16.14 18.38
CA SER A 19 -21.40 16.58 19.10
C SER A 19 -20.67 15.42 19.78
N HIS A 20 -21.42 14.54 20.45
CA HIS A 20 -20.87 13.35 21.11
C HIS A 20 -20.28 12.34 20.12
N ILE A 21 -20.93 12.13 18.98
CA ILE A 21 -20.43 11.21 17.96
C ILE A 21 -19.16 11.74 17.29
N ARG A 22 -19.10 13.05 16.98
CA ARG A 22 -17.86 13.68 16.49
C ARG A 22 -16.72 13.55 17.50
N ALA A 23 -16.98 13.81 18.77
CA ALA A 23 -15.98 13.66 19.83
C ALA A 23 -15.52 12.19 19.98
N TYR A 24 -16.44 11.24 19.87
CA TYR A 24 -16.13 9.81 19.89
C TYR A 24 -15.24 9.38 18.71
N ILE A 25 -15.56 9.84 17.50
CA ILE A 25 -14.78 9.58 16.28
C ILE A 25 -13.37 10.18 16.41
N ALA A 26 -13.27 11.44 16.84
CA ALA A 26 -11.99 12.09 17.09
C ALA A 26 -11.17 11.34 18.17
N GLY A 27 -11.82 10.90 19.25
CA GLY A 27 -11.19 10.11 20.32
C GLY A 27 -10.69 8.73 19.87
N MET A 28 -11.22 8.18 18.78
CA MET A 28 -10.70 6.96 18.16
C MET A 28 -9.48 7.20 17.26
N GLY A 29 -9.06 8.46 17.06
CA GLY A 29 -7.86 8.82 16.30
C GLY A 29 -8.09 9.12 14.83
N VAL A 30 -9.33 9.38 14.40
CA VAL A 30 -9.61 9.87 13.04
C VAL A 30 -9.06 11.30 12.88
N PRO A 31 -8.35 11.64 11.79
CA PRO A 31 -7.83 12.98 11.56
C PRO A 31 -8.93 14.04 11.61
N SER A 32 -8.65 15.21 12.20
CA SER A 32 -9.65 16.26 12.43
C SER A 32 -10.44 16.67 11.19
N HIS A 33 -9.79 16.72 10.02
CA HIS A 33 -10.40 17.07 8.75
C HIS A 33 -11.31 15.98 8.16
N GLU A 34 -11.26 14.75 8.67
CA GLU A 34 -12.10 13.62 8.23
C GLU A 34 -13.20 13.28 9.23
N VAL A 35 -13.17 13.86 10.45
CA VAL A 35 -14.16 13.58 11.51
C VAL A 35 -15.57 13.90 11.05
N ASP A 36 -15.76 15.00 10.34
CA ASP A 36 -17.09 15.45 9.91
C ASP A 36 -17.67 14.53 8.83
N ASP A 37 -16.84 14.07 7.89
CA ASP A 37 -17.23 13.11 6.85
C ASP A 37 -17.61 11.76 7.46
N VAL A 38 -16.80 11.24 8.37
CA VAL A 38 -17.10 9.97 9.05
C VAL A 38 -18.36 10.10 9.92
N ALA A 39 -18.57 11.24 10.58
CA ALA A 39 -19.78 11.49 11.34
C ALA A 39 -21.02 11.53 10.44
N GLN A 40 -20.92 12.15 9.25
CA GLN A 40 -22.00 12.13 8.26
C GLN A 40 -22.35 10.69 7.86
N ASP A 41 -21.35 9.86 7.55
CA ASP A 41 -21.55 8.45 7.22
C ASP A 41 -22.23 7.66 8.36
N VAL A 42 -21.90 7.97 9.62
CA VAL A 42 -22.56 7.35 10.78
C VAL A 42 -24.06 7.63 10.77
N PHE A 43 -24.45 8.89 10.60
CA PHE A 43 -25.87 9.27 10.62
C PHE A 43 -26.60 8.80 9.36
N LEU A 44 -25.94 8.76 8.20
CA LEU A 44 -26.50 8.16 6.99
C LEU A 44 -26.75 6.66 7.16
N GLU A 45 -25.80 5.92 7.74
CA GLU A 45 -25.95 4.49 7.99
C GLU A 45 -26.99 4.23 9.09
N PHE A 46 -27.09 5.11 10.08
CA PHE A 46 -28.14 5.06 11.09
C PHE A 46 -29.52 5.26 10.45
N TYR A 47 -29.68 6.29 9.61
CA TYR A 47 -30.91 6.59 8.88
C TYR A 47 -31.37 5.39 8.03
N LYS A 48 -30.45 4.79 7.27
CA LYS A 48 -30.73 3.60 6.44
C LYS A 48 -31.18 2.37 7.23
N ASN A 49 -30.90 2.32 8.54
CA ASN A 49 -31.21 1.19 9.40
C ASN A 49 -32.20 1.57 10.52
N LEU A 50 -32.94 2.67 10.39
CA LEU A 50 -33.93 3.11 11.39
C LEU A 50 -34.94 2.00 11.71
N ASP A 51 -35.50 1.35 10.69
CA ASP A 51 -36.49 0.27 10.84
C ASP A 51 -35.93 -0.98 11.54
N LYS A 52 -34.61 -1.12 11.60
CA LYS A 52 -33.90 -2.26 12.20
C LYS A 52 -33.34 -1.93 13.57
N THR A 53 -33.47 -0.68 14.03
CA THR A 53 -32.93 -0.25 15.31
C THR A 53 -33.83 -0.79 16.42
N PRO A 54 -33.32 -1.68 17.30
CA PRO A 54 -34.09 -2.26 18.37
C PRO A 54 -34.58 -1.18 19.32
N HIS A 55 -35.88 -1.19 19.60
CA HIS A 55 -36.53 -0.18 20.43
C HIS A 55 -36.12 -0.23 21.91
N ASP A 56 -35.47 -1.31 22.33
CA ASP A 56 -34.92 -1.54 23.67
C ASP A 56 -33.48 -1.05 23.81
N VAL A 57 -32.84 -0.59 22.72
CA VAL A 57 -31.47 -0.08 22.72
C VAL A 57 -31.47 1.44 22.58
N ALA A 58 -30.80 2.12 23.50
CA ALA A 58 -30.60 3.57 23.40
C ALA A 58 -29.94 3.92 22.05
N PRO A 59 -30.51 4.86 21.26
CA PRO A 59 -29.99 5.23 19.93
C PRO A 59 -28.49 5.58 19.93
N GLU A 60 -28.01 6.22 21.01
CA GLU A 60 -26.60 6.55 21.21
C GLU A 60 -25.67 5.32 21.19
N ARG A 61 -26.11 4.19 21.76
CA ARG A 61 -25.35 2.95 21.78
C ARG A 61 -25.21 2.37 20.37
N TRP A 62 -26.28 2.48 19.58
CA TRP A 62 -26.29 2.04 18.19
C TRP A 62 -25.39 2.92 17.32
N LEU A 63 -25.50 4.24 17.44
CA LEU A 63 -24.64 5.22 16.77
C LEU A 63 -23.16 4.98 17.06
N LYS A 64 -22.79 4.71 18.32
CA LYS A 64 -21.40 4.35 18.69
C LYS A 64 -20.94 3.05 18.03
N GLY A 65 -21.83 2.06 17.90
CA GLY A 65 -21.54 0.81 17.17
C GLY A 65 -21.22 1.05 15.69
N ILE A 66 -22.06 1.85 15.02
CA ILE A 66 -21.84 2.28 13.63
C ILE A 66 -20.53 3.06 13.51
N ALA A 67 -20.33 4.06 14.36
CA ALA A 67 -19.12 4.90 14.38
C ALA A 67 -17.85 4.07 14.54
N ARG A 68 -17.85 3.11 15.48
CA ARG A 68 -16.73 2.18 15.67
C ARG A 68 -16.44 1.40 14.39
N ASN A 69 -17.46 0.82 13.76
CA ASN A 69 -17.28 0.03 12.54
C ASN A 69 -16.73 0.87 11.38
N LEU A 70 -17.26 2.08 11.19
CA LEU A 70 -16.79 3.00 10.15
C LEU A 70 -15.35 3.45 10.40
N CYS A 71 -14.99 3.77 11.64
CA CYS A 71 -13.61 4.15 11.99
C CYS A 71 -12.63 3.00 11.76
N MET A 72 -12.99 1.77 12.17
CA MET A 72 -12.17 0.59 11.88
C MET A 72 -11.99 0.36 10.37
N ASN A 73 -13.04 0.59 9.57
CA ASN A 73 -12.96 0.50 8.12
C ASN A 73 -12.09 1.61 7.51
N HIS A 74 -12.20 2.85 8.03
CA HIS A 74 -11.37 3.98 7.65
C HIS A 74 -9.88 3.65 7.88
N PHE A 75 -9.50 3.19 9.08
CA PHE A 75 -8.10 2.83 9.39
C PHE A 75 -7.58 1.67 8.53
N ARG A 76 -8.41 0.65 8.26
CA ARG A 76 -8.04 -0.44 7.35
C ARG A 76 -7.76 0.05 5.93
N LYS A 77 -8.61 0.95 5.41
CA LYS A 77 -8.41 1.57 4.08
C LYS A 77 -7.14 2.42 4.05
N GLN A 78 -6.90 3.22 5.09
CA GLN A 78 -5.72 4.07 5.21
C GLN A 78 -4.42 3.24 5.27
N LYS A 79 -4.39 2.18 6.08
CA LYS A 79 -3.25 1.25 6.15
C LYS A 79 -2.95 0.62 4.80
N ARG A 80 -3.99 0.15 4.08
CA ARG A 80 -3.84 -0.42 2.73
C ARG A 80 -3.30 0.61 1.74
N ARG A 81 -3.83 1.84 1.75
CA ARG A 81 -3.35 2.93 0.88
C ARG A 81 -1.88 3.27 1.16
N SER A 82 -1.51 3.42 2.44
CA SER A 82 -0.13 3.70 2.83
C SER A 82 0.82 2.59 2.38
N GLN A 83 0.43 1.32 2.53
CA GLN A 83 1.22 0.19 2.07
C GLN A 83 1.43 0.21 0.55
N LEU A 84 0.38 0.45 -0.22
CA LEU A 84 0.47 0.55 -1.68
C LEU A 84 1.34 1.74 -2.12
N GLN A 85 1.24 2.88 -1.43
CA GLN A 85 2.09 4.04 -1.70
C GLN A 85 3.57 3.75 -1.41
N LYS A 86 3.88 3.08 -0.30
CA LYS A 86 5.25 2.65 0.01
C LYS A 86 5.77 1.67 -1.04
N GLU A 87 4.94 0.74 -1.48
CA GLU A 87 5.30 -0.22 -2.53
C GLU A 87 5.59 0.49 -3.87
N ALA A 88 4.73 1.43 -4.27
CA ALA A 88 4.90 2.22 -5.48
C ALA A 88 6.15 3.12 -5.41
N LEU A 89 6.39 3.77 -4.28
CA LEU A 89 7.58 4.60 -4.07
C LEU A 89 8.85 3.76 -4.11
N ALA A 90 8.87 2.60 -3.45
CA ALA A 90 10.00 1.68 -3.47
C ALA A 90 10.26 1.13 -4.88
N GLU A 91 9.21 0.88 -5.67
CA GLU A 91 9.36 0.53 -7.08
C GLU A 91 9.94 1.68 -7.91
N LEU A 92 9.46 2.91 -7.71
CA LEU A 92 9.98 4.08 -8.42
C LEU A 92 11.47 4.29 -8.10
N LEU A 93 11.85 4.27 -6.82
CA LEU A 93 13.25 4.40 -6.39
C LEU A 93 14.14 3.31 -6.98
N SER A 94 13.62 2.09 -7.12
CA SER A 94 14.36 1.00 -7.78
C SER A 94 14.64 1.27 -9.26
N ARG A 95 13.92 2.19 -9.92
CA ARG A 95 14.14 2.57 -11.33
C ARG A 95 15.04 3.80 -11.49
N VAL A 96 15.35 4.53 -10.41
CA VAL A 96 16.12 5.80 -10.41
C VAL A 96 17.63 5.57 -10.16
N GLU A 97 18.09 4.32 -10.05
CA GLU A 97 19.53 4.05 -10.07
C GLU A 97 20.16 4.60 -11.36
N PRO A 98 21.40 5.16 -11.29
CA PRO A 98 21.99 5.89 -12.39
C PRO A 98 21.91 5.07 -13.67
N PRO A 99 21.50 5.67 -14.80
CA PRO A 99 21.30 4.90 -16.02
C PRO A 99 22.56 4.11 -16.35
N LEU A 100 22.41 2.81 -16.56
CA LEU A 100 23.40 2.02 -17.29
C LEU A 100 23.65 2.62 -18.69
N GLU A 101 22.81 3.54 -19.16
CA GLU A 101 22.92 4.27 -20.43
C GLU A 101 24.31 4.92 -20.59
N GLN A 102 24.92 5.46 -19.54
CA GLN A 102 26.30 6.00 -19.64
C GLN A 102 27.37 4.92 -19.91
N LEU A 103 27.11 3.66 -19.56
CA LEU A 103 28.01 2.54 -19.86
C LEU A 103 27.75 1.95 -21.25
N PHE A 104 26.53 2.04 -21.78
CA PHE A 104 26.17 1.51 -23.10
C PHE A 104 26.68 2.36 -24.28
N GLU A 105 27.07 3.62 -24.04
CA GLU A 105 27.74 4.45 -25.05
C GLU A 105 29.18 3.96 -25.38
N GLN A 106 29.74 3.05 -24.59
CA GLN A 106 31.09 2.51 -24.80
C GLN A 106 31.07 1.27 -25.71
N SER A 107 31.99 1.20 -26.69
CA SER A 107 32.13 0.02 -27.54
C SER A 107 32.44 -1.22 -26.71
N GLY A 108 31.66 -2.29 -26.86
CA GLY A 108 31.85 -3.53 -26.11
C GLY A 108 30.96 -3.69 -24.87
N ALA A 109 30.14 -2.70 -24.51
CA ALA A 109 29.22 -2.77 -23.38
C ALA A 109 28.22 -3.94 -23.48
N ALA A 110 27.72 -4.24 -24.69
CA ALA A 110 26.84 -5.39 -24.92
C ALA A 110 27.54 -6.73 -24.64
N VAL A 111 28.80 -6.87 -25.08
CA VAL A 111 29.61 -8.08 -24.84
C VAL A 111 29.97 -8.21 -23.36
N ALA A 112 30.34 -7.11 -22.70
CA ALA A 112 30.59 -7.07 -21.27
C ALA A 112 29.35 -7.46 -20.46
N LEU A 113 28.17 -6.93 -20.84
CA LEU A 113 26.89 -7.30 -20.23
C LEU A 113 26.62 -8.80 -20.36
N GLU A 114 26.73 -9.35 -21.57
CA GLU A 114 26.47 -10.77 -21.81
C GLU A 114 27.41 -11.68 -20.99
N ASN A 115 28.71 -11.34 -20.97
CA ASN A 115 29.71 -12.03 -20.16
C ASN A 115 29.40 -11.93 -18.67
N CYS A 116 29.11 -10.73 -18.15
CA CYS A 116 28.78 -10.54 -16.74
C CYS A 116 27.46 -11.19 -16.33
N PHE A 117 26.47 -11.17 -17.22
CA PHE A 117 25.18 -11.82 -17.00
C PHE A 117 25.33 -13.34 -16.95
N SER A 118 26.18 -13.93 -17.80
CA SER A 118 26.44 -15.38 -17.78
C SER A 118 27.13 -15.85 -16.48
N LYS A 119 27.92 -14.99 -15.83
CA LYS A 119 28.56 -15.25 -14.53
C LYS A 119 27.58 -15.21 -13.34
N LEU A 120 26.36 -14.70 -13.52
CA LEU A 120 25.39 -14.62 -12.43
C LEU A 120 24.87 -16.02 -12.03
N PRO A 121 24.70 -16.27 -10.71
CA PRO A 121 24.03 -17.47 -10.23
C PRO A 121 22.63 -17.63 -10.87
N PRO A 122 22.14 -18.86 -11.11
CA PRO A 122 20.84 -19.11 -11.72
C PRO A 122 19.70 -18.32 -11.06
N LYS A 123 19.61 -18.35 -9.73
CA LYS A 123 18.59 -17.61 -8.97
C LYS A 123 18.61 -16.10 -9.23
N SER A 124 19.80 -15.52 -9.43
CA SER A 124 19.94 -14.09 -9.74
C SER A 124 19.47 -13.77 -11.16
N ARG A 125 19.74 -14.65 -12.12
CA ARG A 125 19.25 -14.53 -13.50
C ARG A 125 17.73 -14.66 -13.57
N ASP A 126 17.15 -15.60 -12.81
CA ASP A 126 15.70 -15.78 -12.71
C ASP A 126 15.03 -14.53 -12.15
N LEU A 127 15.57 -13.96 -11.06
CA LEU A 127 15.09 -12.71 -10.48
C LEU A 127 15.13 -11.54 -11.48
N LEU A 128 16.20 -11.42 -12.26
CA LEU A 128 16.30 -10.40 -13.31
C LEU A 128 15.31 -10.67 -14.46
N SER A 129 15.12 -11.93 -14.86
CA SER A 129 14.16 -12.29 -15.90
C SER A 129 12.74 -11.94 -15.48
N MET A 130 12.33 -12.36 -14.28
CA MET A 130 11.02 -12.02 -13.74
C MET A 130 10.80 -10.50 -13.68
N ARG A 131 11.85 -9.73 -13.36
CA ARG A 131 11.75 -8.27 -13.27
C ARG A 131 11.70 -7.58 -14.63
N TYR A 132 12.60 -7.94 -15.55
CA TYR A 132 12.84 -7.16 -16.78
C TYR A 132 12.27 -7.80 -18.04
N ARG A 133 12.14 -9.12 -18.08
CA ARG A 133 11.53 -9.85 -19.19
C ARG A 133 10.02 -9.98 -18.99
N ASP A 134 9.61 -10.37 -17.79
CA ASP A 134 8.20 -10.65 -17.47
C ASP A 134 7.48 -9.42 -16.88
N ASP A 135 8.20 -8.30 -16.70
CA ASP A 135 7.73 -7.03 -16.12
C ASP A 135 7.00 -7.18 -14.77
N LEU A 136 7.42 -8.16 -13.96
CA LEU A 136 6.81 -8.39 -12.66
C LEU A 136 7.30 -7.34 -11.64
N SER A 137 6.36 -6.87 -10.81
CA SER A 137 6.70 -6.06 -9.64
C SER A 137 7.40 -6.92 -8.58
N SER A 138 8.23 -6.29 -7.73
CA SER A 138 8.92 -7.02 -6.64
C SER A 138 7.96 -7.78 -5.72
N ARG A 139 6.70 -7.33 -5.63
CA ARG A 139 5.63 -8.02 -4.90
C ARG A 139 5.20 -9.31 -5.60
N ARG A 140 4.92 -9.26 -6.90
CA ARG A 140 4.52 -10.43 -7.69
C ARG A 140 5.63 -11.48 -7.72
N ILE A 141 6.89 -11.03 -7.81
CA ILE A 141 8.07 -11.89 -7.68
C ILE A 141 8.13 -12.53 -6.29
N ALA A 142 7.92 -11.74 -5.22
CA ALA A 142 7.94 -12.24 -3.86
C ALA A 142 6.86 -13.31 -3.62
N GLU A 143 5.66 -13.12 -4.17
CA GLU A 143 4.58 -14.11 -4.10
C GLU A 143 4.91 -15.38 -4.89
N ALA A 144 5.57 -15.27 -6.06
CA ALA A 144 5.99 -16.42 -6.85
C ALA A 144 7.12 -17.23 -6.18
N LEU A 145 7.95 -16.58 -5.36
CA LEU A 145 9.12 -17.17 -4.71
C LEU A 145 8.94 -17.44 -3.20
N ASP A 146 7.72 -17.30 -2.68
CA ASP A 146 7.40 -17.41 -1.24
C ASP A 146 8.37 -16.58 -0.36
N SER A 147 8.49 -15.30 -0.70
CA SER A 147 9.42 -14.35 -0.08
C SER A 147 8.74 -13.02 0.27
N THR A 148 9.50 -12.04 0.74
CA THR A 148 9.00 -10.68 0.97
C THR A 148 9.41 -9.76 -0.16
N ALA A 149 8.55 -8.79 -0.51
CA ALA A 149 8.86 -7.79 -1.53
C ALA A 149 10.15 -7.02 -1.20
N GLU A 150 10.45 -6.85 0.09
CA GLU A 150 11.68 -6.21 0.55
C GLU A 150 12.92 -7.06 0.27
N ALA A 151 12.88 -8.36 0.61
CA ALA A 151 13.98 -9.28 0.30
C ALA A 151 14.25 -9.36 -1.21
N VAL A 152 13.20 -9.32 -2.04
CA VAL A 152 13.32 -9.26 -3.50
C VAL A 152 13.99 -7.95 -3.94
N ARG A 153 13.61 -6.79 -3.39
CA ARG A 153 14.24 -5.50 -3.72
C ARG A 153 15.73 -5.47 -3.36
N VAL A 154 16.07 -5.89 -2.14
CA VAL A 154 17.46 -5.99 -1.68
C VAL A 154 18.27 -6.91 -2.59
N SER A 155 17.69 -8.04 -2.98
CA SER A 155 18.33 -8.99 -3.89
C SER A 155 18.55 -8.37 -5.28
N LEU A 156 17.52 -7.76 -5.87
CA LEU A 156 17.62 -7.08 -7.18
C LEU A 156 18.63 -5.94 -7.16
N HIS A 157 18.72 -5.19 -6.07
CA HIS A 157 19.70 -4.12 -5.88
C HIS A 157 21.13 -4.68 -5.86
N ARG A 158 21.38 -5.70 -5.02
CA ARG A 158 22.69 -6.36 -4.95
C ARG A 158 23.10 -6.97 -6.29
N ILE A 159 22.17 -7.61 -7.00
CA ILE A 159 22.44 -8.20 -8.32
C ILE A 159 22.80 -7.11 -9.32
N ARG A 160 22.05 -5.99 -9.36
CA ARG A 160 22.34 -4.86 -10.26
C ARG A 160 23.68 -4.20 -9.98
N ASN A 161 24.00 -3.96 -8.72
CA ASN A 161 25.32 -3.41 -8.35
C ASN A 161 26.45 -4.35 -8.74
N GLY A 162 26.29 -5.66 -8.51
CA GLY A 162 27.27 -6.66 -8.95
C GLY A 162 27.45 -6.68 -10.47
N LEU A 163 26.35 -6.58 -11.21
CA LEU A 163 26.38 -6.52 -12.67
C LEU A 163 27.06 -5.24 -13.16
N LYS A 164 26.73 -4.08 -12.56
CA LYS A 164 27.33 -2.79 -12.86
C LYS A 164 28.84 -2.80 -12.65
N ASN A 165 29.30 -3.32 -11.50
CA ASN A 165 30.72 -3.41 -11.19
C ASN A 165 31.44 -4.35 -12.17
N CYS A 166 30.88 -5.54 -12.45
CA CYS A 166 31.47 -6.45 -13.42
C CYS A 166 31.60 -5.82 -14.82
N ILE A 167 30.58 -5.06 -15.25
CA ILE A 167 30.61 -4.36 -16.54
C ILE A 167 31.67 -3.25 -16.52
N SER A 168 31.75 -2.44 -15.45
CA SER A 168 32.78 -1.41 -15.34
C SER A 168 34.19 -2.00 -15.37
N ASP A 169 34.42 -3.10 -14.67
CA ASP A 169 35.72 -3.78 -14.60
C ASP A 169 36.10 -4.41 -15.95
N SER A 170 35.10 -4.97 -16.66
CA SER A 170 35.31 -5.55 -17.99
C SER A 170 35.60 -4.48 -19.05
N LEU A 171 35.02 -3.28 -18.91
CA LEU A 171 35.25 -2.14 -19.80
C LEU A 171 36.54 -1.38 -19.48
N SER A 172 36.99 -1.38 -18.22
CA SER A 172 38.25 -0.75 -17.80
C SER A 172 39.50 -1.59 -18.11
N GLY A 173 39.33 -2.82 -18.61
CA GLY A 173 40.44 -3.65 -19.08
C GLY A 173 41.17 -4.45 -18.00
N GLU A 174 40.62 -4.59 -16.79
CA GLU A 174 41.17 -5.49 -15.76
C GLU A 174 40.70 -6.93 -16.01
N GLN A 175 41.23 -7.55 -17.06
CA GLN A 175 41.21 -9.00 -17.24
C GLN A 175 42.15 -9.63 -16.20
N TRP A 176 41.59 -10.14 -15.10
CA TRP A 176 42.26 -11.17 -14.33
C TRP A 176 42.28 -12.46 -15.16
N GLN A 177 43.50 -12.91 -15.45
CA GLN A 177 43.85 -14.15 -16.12
C GLN A 177 43.22 -15.39 -15.47
#